data_AF-J4XKN9-F1
#
_entry.id   AF-J4XKN9-F1
#
_cell.length_a   1.000
_cell.length_b   1.000
_cell.length_c   1.000
_cell.angle_alpha   90.00
_cell.angle_beta   90.00
_cell.angle_gamma   90.00
#
_symmetry.space_group_name_H-M   'P 1'
#
loop_
_entity.id
_entity.type
_entity.pdbx_description
1 polymer ?
#
loop_
_entity_poly.entity_id
_entity_poly.type
_entity_poly.pdbx_seq_one_letter_code
_entity_poly.pdbx_strand_id
1 'polypeptide(L)'
;MKSNERIVYALDVTIPGRYEAYINDILVETNNEMSMHNTIININQAVLKSGTYQFRIKLFSSNEELRKGGIQPDTFQFLKVGLVKYQKIAVGEGAEEGTYQYLYSYPIPNLEKPVPYYEIKGKFTIDLPYELNGWSNGQDLRKWDKDKLKKKVIAYYKKLWEILNKGDVDQWQKLVKKSQEETAFFNYSDKEYLNKYIKEEKEEIIKDKGMMAALEDYEMKIYADGRLVCLERSNHTKQVNGIDWDIKGESPLIQYGKEGGAATFPVKLYLPQGSDEFVIIRRY
;
A
#
# COMPACT_ATOMS: atom_id res chain seq x y z
N MET A 1 -17.67 -6.14 -17.15
CA MET A 1 -18.05 -5.09 -16.18
C MET A 1 -19.56 -5.13 -16.05
N LYS A 2 -20.10 -5.12 -14.82
CA LYS A 2 -21.55 -5.20 -14.60
C LYS A 2 -22.29 -3.86 -14.81
N SER A 3 -21.57 -2.74 -14.96
CA SER A 3 -22.12 -1.43 -15.38
C SER A 3 -20.98 -0.54 -15.93
N ASN A 4 -21.31 0.59 -16.58
CA ASN A 4 -20.37 1.66 -16.94
C ASN A 4 -19.93 2.51 -15.72
N GLU A 5 -20.29 2.09 -14.51
CA GLU A 5 -20.00 2.84 -13.29
C GLU A 5 -18.55 2.62 -12.85
N ARG A 6 -17.93 3.70 -12.40
CA ARG A 6 -16.51 3.78 -12.03
C ARG A 6 -16.44 4.19 -10.58
N ILE A 7 -17.08 3.35 -9.78
CA ILE A 7 -17.31 3.59 -8.36
C ILE A 7 -16.01 3.39 -7.60
N VAL A 8 -15.58 4.44 -6.92
CA VAL A 8 -14.47 4.38 -5.97
C VAL A 8 -15.05 4.43 -4.56
N TYR A 9 -14.57 3.51 -3.73
CA TYR A 9 -14.75 3.59 -2.28
C TYR A 9 -13.43 4.00 -1.64
N ALA A 10 -13.52 4.76 -0.56
CA ALA A 10 -12.36 5.18 0.19
C ALA A 10 -12.70 5.45 1.66
N LEU A 11 -11.66 5.52 2.49
CA LEU A 11 -11.77 6.07 3.85
C LEU A 11 -11.41 7.56 3.80
N ASP A 12 -12.36 8.43 4.18
CA ASP A 12 -12.12 9.85 4.39
C ASP A 12 -11.68 10.04 5.85
N VAL A 13 -10.42 10.42 6.06
CA VAL A 13 -9.79 10.39 7.38
C VAL A 13 -9.16 11.72 7.76
N THR A 14 -9.28 12.05 9.04
CA THR A 14 -8.42 13.02 9.73
C THR A 14 -7.63 12.28 10.80
N ILE A 15 -6.30 12.23 10.65
CA ILE A 15 -5.40 11.51 11.55
C ILE A 15 -4.23 12.42 11.96
N PRO A 16 -4.14 12.85 13.22
CA PRO A 16 -2.93 13.45 13.78
C PRO A 16 -1.86 12.39 14.02
N GLY A 17 -0.67 12.64 13.49
CA GLY A 17 0.52 11.86 13.74
C GLY A 17 0.66 10.63 12.83
N ARG A 18 1.47 9.69 13.30
CA ARG A 18 1.87 8.51 12.53
C ARG A 18 0.79 7.46 12.53
N TYR A 19 0.56 6.86 11.37
CA TYR A 19 -0.40 5.76 11.27
C TYR A 19 -0.07 4.71 10.21
N GLU A 20 -0.68 3.56 10.39
CA GLU A 20 -0.80 2.50 9.39
C GLU A 20 -2.28 2.19 9.19
N ALA A 21 -2.77 2.23 7.95
CA ALA A 21 -4.14 1.89 7.59
C ALA A 21 -4.19 0.54 6.87
N TYR A 22 -5.10 -0.32 7.33
CA TYR A 22 -5.28 -1.68 6.83
C TYR A 22 -6.69 -1.92 6.35
N ILE A 23 -6.85 -2.69 5.28
CA ILE A 23 -8.12 -3.28 4.82
C ILE A 23 -7.95 -4.79 4.74
N ASN A 24 -8.75 -5.57 5.49
CA ASN A 24 -8.63 -7.03 5.58
C ASN A 24 -7.17 -7.53 5.74
N ASP A 25 -6.42 -6.92 6.66
CA ASP A 25 -4.99 -7.25 6.90
C ASP A 25 -4.04 -6.89 5.75
N ILE A 26 -4.45 -6.03 4.82
CA ILE A 26 -3.58 -5.47 3.79
C ILE A 26 -3.23 -4.05 4.16
N LEU A 27 -1.95 -3.74 4.33
CA LEU A 27 -1.47 -2.38 4.52
C LEU A 27 -1.72 -1.58 3.25
N VAL A 28 -2.66 -0.63 3.30
CA VAL A 28 -3.05 0.21 2.15
C VAL A 28 -2.40 1.59 2.18
N GLU A 29 -2.00 2.05 3.36
CA GLU A 29 -1.32 3.34 3.54
C GLU A 29 -0.53 3.35 4.84
N THR A 30 0.62 4.02 4.81
CA THR A 30 1.44 4.31 5.99
C THR A 30 1.84 5.77 5.93
N ASN A 31 1.83 6.45 7.07
CA ASN A 31 2.43 7.77 7.20
C ASN A 31 3.33 7.83 8.44
N ASN A 32 4.60 8.16 8.20
CA ASN A 32 5.62 8.23 9.24
C ASN A 32 5.84 9.66 9.79
N GLU A 33 5.08 10.65 9.30
CA GLU A 33 5.20 12.04 9.72
C GLU A 33 4.31 12.36 10.93
N MET A 34 4.84 13.20 11.83
CA MET A 34 4.11 13.74 12.97
C MET A 34 3.39 15.05 12.58
N SER A 35 2.39 14.94 11.72
CA SER A 35 1.59 16.07 11.22
C SER A 35 0.10 15.70 11.16
N MET A 36 -0.76 16.66 10.83
CA MET A 36 -2.19 16.40 10.67
C MET A 36 -2.47 15.94 9.23
N HIS A 37 -3.00 14.74 9.08
CA HIS A 37 -3.32 14.15 7.79
C HIS A 37 -4.81 14.24 7.54
N ASN A 38 -5.22 15.03 6.55
CA ASN A 38 -6.59 15.06 6.03
C ASN A 38 -6.57 14.48 4.63
N THR A 39 -6.95 13.21 4.48
CA THR A 39 -6.74 12.47 3.23
C THR A 39 -7.85 11.47 2.94
N ILE A 40 -7.88 11.00 1.69
CA ILE A 40 -8.75 9.94 1.22
C ILE A 40 -7.89 8.70 0.96
N ILE A 41 -8.09 7.65 1.76
CA ILE A 41 -7.40 6.37 1.61
C ILE A 41 -8.21 5.48 0.67
N ASN A 42 -7.75 5.32 -0.57
CA ASN A 42 -8.40 4.46 -1.55
C ASN A 42 -8.32 2.98 -1.14
N ILE A 43 -9.48 2.31 -1.07
CA ILE A 43 -9.55 0.91 -0.61
C ILE A 43 -9.66 -0.10 -1.76
N ASN A 44 -9.98 0.35 -2.99
CA ASN A 44 -10.15 -0.50 -4.18
C ASN A 44 -8.98 -1.47 -4.40
N GLN A 45 -7.76 -1.05 -4.05
CA GLN A 45 -6.55 -1.87 -4.16
C GLN A 45 -6.51 -3.11 -3.25
N ALA A 46 -7.34 -3.14 -2.20
CA ALA A 46 -7.41 -4.19 -1.18
C ALA A 46 -8.73 -4.99 -1.21
N VAL A 47 -9.66 -4.65 -2.10
CA VAL A 47 -10.97 -5.30 -2.23
C VAL A 47 -11.10 -5.93 -3.62
N LEU A 48 -11.55 -7.19 -3.67
CA LEU A 48 -11.58 -7.95 -4.93
C LEU A 48 -12.99 -8.05 -5.52
N LYS A 49 -14.03 -7.88 -4.72
CA LYS A 49 -15.45 -8.02 -5.12
C LYS A 49 -16.39 -7.36 -4.11
N SER A 50 -17.68 -7.25 -4.44
CA SER A 50 -18.70 -6.84 -3.47
C SER A 50 -18.69 -7.72 -2.23
N GLY A 51 -18.94 -7.13 -1.07
CA GLY A 51 -18.95 -7.86 0.20
C GLY A 51 -18.61 -6.99 1.41
N THR A 52 -18.48 -7.65 2.55
CA THR A 52 -18.13 -7.01 3.82
C THR A 52 -16.63 -7.15 4.09
N TYR A 53 -16.02 -6.03 4.43
CA TYR A 53 -14.61 -5.89 4.73
C TYR A 53 -14.44 -5.21 6.10
N GLN A 54 -13.25 -5.29 6.66
CA GLN A 54 -12.88 -4.58 7.87
C GLN A 54 -11.68 -3.67 7.60
N PHE A 55 -11.68 -2.50 8.22
CA PHE A 55 -10.48 -1.68 8.31
C PHE A 55 -9.91 -1.70 9.71
N ARG A 56 -8.62 -1.38 9.80
CA ARG A 56 -7.94 -1.06 11.03
C ARG A 56 -6.95 0.07 10.78
N ILE A 57 -7.06 1.16 11.53
CA ILE A 57 -6.09 2.25 11.52
C ILE A 57 -5.36 2.23 12.84
N LYS A 58 -4.05 2.09 12.79
CA LYS A 58 -3.17 2.08 13.95
C LYS A 58 -2.53 3.44 14.10
N LEU A 59 -2.61 4.03 15.28
CA LEU A 59 -1.95 5.29 15.61
C LEU A 59 -0.78 5.06 16.55
N PHE A 60 0.34 5.69 16.24
CA PHE A 60 1.58 5.52 16.99
C PHE A 60 1.96 6.80 17.73
N SER A 61 2.27 6.67 19.02
CA SER A 61 2.89 7.76 19.78
C SER A 61 4.28 8.07 19.25
N SER A 62 4.64 9.35 19.25
CA SER A 62 6.01 9.82 19.21
C SER A 62 6.75 9.52 20.51
N ASN A 63 8.09 9.59 20.47
CA ASN A 63 8.90 9.46 21.68
C ASN A 63 8.60 10.55 22.72
N GLU A 64 8.18 11.74 22.29
CA GLU A 64 7.78 12.82 23.20
C GLU A 64 6.45 12.50 23.88
N GLU A 65 5.46 12.04 23.12
CA GLU A 65 4.17 11.59 23.65
C GLU A 65 4.36 10.45 24.64
N LEU A 66 5.19 9.46 24.33
CA LEU A 66 5.48 8.35 25.25
C LEU A 66 6.06 8.83 26.59
N ARG A 67 6.89 9.88 26.61
CA ARG A 67 7.37 10.50 27.87
C ARG A 67 6.23 11.13 28.68
N LYS A 68 5.12 11.49 28.04
CA LYS A 68 3.89 12.03 28.64
C LYS A 68 2.78 10.97 28.80
N GLY A 69 3.12 9.69 28.69
CA GLY A 69 2.18 8.57 28.83
C GLY A 69 1.50 8.11 27.53
N GLY A 70 1.81 8.72 26.39
CA GLY A 70 1.33 8.35 25.05
C GLY A 70 0.53 9.45 24.36
N ILE A 71 -0.27 9.06 23.36
CA ILE A 71 -1.21 9.91 22.63
C ILE A 71 -2.18 10.53 23.63
N GLN A 72 -2.27 11.86 23.62
CA GLN A 72 -3.04 12.61 24.61
C GLN A 72 -4.55 12.59 24.30
N PRO A 73 -5.44 12.63 25.31
CA PRO A 73 -6.89 12.67 25.14
C PRO A 73 -7.42 13.71 24.13
N ASP A 74 -6.85 14.91 24.13
CA ASP A 74 -7.21 16.02 23.24
C ASP A 74 -6.91 15.73 21.76
N THR A 75 -6.03 14.78 21.46
CA THR A 75 -5.73 14.35 20.09
C THR A 75 -6.94 13.64 19.46
N PHE A 76 -7.76 12.97 20.27
CA PHE A 76 -8.90 12.18 19.80
C PHE A 76 -10.03 13.04 19.23
N GLN A 77 -10.13 14.31 19.64
CA GLN A 77 -11.16 15.23 19.13
C GLN A 77 -10.98 15.54 17.63
N PHE A 78 -9.77 15.35 17.09
CA PHE A 78 -9.46 15.57 15.69
C PHE A 78 -9.68 14.33 14.84
N LEU A 79 -9.69 13.14 15.44
CA LEU A 79 -9.80 11.90 14.71
C LEU A 79 -11.13 11.79 13.99
N LYS A 80 -11.07 11.53 12.69
CA LYS A 80 -12.25 11.26 11.86
C LYS A 80 -11.96 10.08 10.98
N VAL A 81 -12.91 9.18 10.87
CA VAL A 81 -12.88 8.08 9.89
C VAL A 81 -14.28 7.94 9.31
N GLY A 82 -14.39 8.15 8.02
CA GLY A 82 -15.61 7.97 7.25
C GLY A 82 -15.43 6.98 6.12
N LEU A 83 -16.50 6.27 5.75
CA LEU A 83 -16.58 5.58 4.47
C LEU A 83 -17.25 6.50 3.47
N VAL A 84 -16.60 6.69 2.32
CA VAL A 84 -17.13 7.51 1.23
C VAL A 84 -17.17 6.73 -0.07
N LYS A 85 -18.03 7.18 -0.98
CA LYS A 85 -18.19 6.65 -2.33
C LYS A 85 -18.32 7.80 -3.32
N TYR A 86 -17.72 7.66 -4.50
CA TYR A 86 -17.92 8.59 -5.61
C TYR A 86 -17.73 7.91 -6.96
N GLN A 87 -18.16 8.57 -8.02
CA GLN A 87 -17.92 8.15 -9.40
C GLN A 87 -16.65 8.83 -9.90
N LYS A 88 -15.66 8.07 -10.39
CA LYS A 88 -14.41 8.65 -10.92
C LYS A 88 -14.66 9.35 -12.26
N ILE A 89 -14.00 10.49 -12.50
CA ILE A 89 -14.03 11.20 -13.80
C ILE A 89 -13.48 10.36 -14.96
N ALA A 90 -13.95 10.60 -16.20
CA ALA A 90 -13.60 9.88 -17.45
C ALA A 90 -12.08 9.66 -17.62
N VAL A 91 -11.35 10.76 -17.50
CA VAL A 91 -9.92 10.87 -17.74
C VAL A 91 -9.32 11.65 -16.59
N GLY A 92 -8.19 11.16 -16.06
CA GLY A 92 -7.50 11.77 -14.92
C GLY A 92 -7.93 11.22 -13.56
N GLU A 93 -7.65 11.98 -12.51
CA GLU A 93 -7.94 11.64 -11.12
C GLU A 93 -9.00 12.57 -10.54
N GLY A 94 -9.88 12.02 -9.70
CA GLY A 94 -10.93 12.80 -9.02
C GLY A 94 -12.33 12.25 -9.19
N ALA A 95 -13.30 12.92 -8.56
CA ALA A 95 -14.71 12.57 -8.57
C ALA A 95 -15.49 13.39 -9.61
N GLU A 96 -16.47 12.77 -10.27
CA GLU A 96 -17.49 13.48 -11.02
C GLU A 96 -18.26 14.41 -10.07
N GLU A 97 -18.54 15.63 -10.53
CA GLU A 97 -19.21 16.65 -9.72
C GLU A 97 -20.55 16.14 -9.16
N GLY A 98 -20.80 16.41 -7.87
CA GLY A 98 -22.03 16.00 -7.20
C GLY A 98 -22.15 14.50 -6.88
N THR A 99 -21.12 13.67 -7.17
CA THR A 99 -21.18 12.22 -6.91
C THR A 99 -20.57 11.79 -5.59
N TYR A 100 -19.91 12.70 -4.85
CA TYR A 100 -19.32 12.40 -3.55
C TYR A 100 -20.39 12.14 -2.50
N GLN A 101 -20.37 10.95 -1.92
CA GLN A 101 -21.34 10.50 -0.92
C GLN A 101 -20.62 10.00 0.32
N TYR A 102 -21.00 10.55 1.47
CA TYR A 102 -20.56 10.08 2.76
C TYR A 102 -21.51 8.99 3.26
N LEU A 103 -21.04 7.75 3.28
CA LEU A 103 -21.87 6.57 3.56
C LEU A 103 -21.98 6.28 5.05
N TYR A 104 -20.88 6.44 5.79
CA TYR A 104 -20.86 6.12 7.21
C TYR A 104 -19.75 6.88 7.94
N SER A 105 -20.02 7.33 9.17
CA SER A 105 -19.01 7.89 10.07
C SER A 105 -18.75 6.90 11.19
N TYR A 106 -17.48 6.54 11.40
CA TYR A 106 -17.12 5.64 12.49
C TYR A 106 -16.92 6.43 13.77
N PRO A 107 -17.71 6.17 14.84
CA PRO A 107 -17.56 6.87 16.09
C PRO A 107 -16.22 6.50 16.73
N ILE A 108 -15.51 7.52 17.20
CA ILE A 108 -14.23 7.37 17.90
C ILE A 108 -14.46 7.88 19.33
N PRO A 109 -14.35 7.02 20.35
CA PRO A 109 -14.56 7.43 21.72
C PRO A 109 -13.44 8.39 22.16
N ASN A 110 -13.82 9.41 22.92
CA ASN A 110 -12.85 10.20 23.66
C ASN A 110 -12.19 9.31 24.71
N LEU A 111 -10.89 9.50 24.90
CA LEU A 111 -10.16 8.83 25.97
C LEU A 111 -10.03 9.75 27.19
N GLU A 112 -10.00 9.19 28.38
CA GLU A 112 -9.81 9.97 29.62
C GLU A 112 -8.33 10.13 29.99
N LYS A 113 -7.47 9.22 29.50
CA LYS A 113 -6.04 9.15 29.82
C LYS A 113 -5.22 8.94 28.57
N PRO A 114 -3.94 9.37 28.58
CA PRO A 114 -3.03 9.07 27.48
C PRO A 114 -2.88 7.57 27.25
N VAL A 115 -2.70 7.18 25.99
CA VAL A 115 -2.46 5.78 25.60
C VAL A 115 -1.19 5.67 24.75
N PRO A 116 -0.31 4.69 24.98
CA PRO A 116 0.92 4.55 24.20
C PRO A 116 0.64 4.25 22.72
N TYR A 117 -0.56 3.76 22.42
CA TYR A 117 -0.96 3.27 21.12
C TYR A 117 -2.50 3.21 21.04
N TYR A 118 -3.07 3.39 19.84
CA TYR A 118 -4.51 3.27 19.63
C TYR A 118 -4.86 2.59 18.28
N GLU A 119 -5.95 1.83 18.25
CA GLU A 119 -6.50 1.24 17.03
C GLU A 119 -7.95 1.64 16.82
N ILE A 120 -8.24 2.22 15.66
CA ILE A 120 -9.61 2.41 15.17
C ILE A 120 -9.95 1.21 14.29
N LYS A 121 -11.08 0.57 14.55
CA LYS A 121 -11.57 -0.59 13.77
C LYS A 121 -13.00 -0.36 13.36
N GLY A 122 -13.34 -0.84 12.17
CA GLY A 122 -14.72 -0.85 11.71
C GLY A 122 -14.92 -1.85 10.59
N LYS A 123 -16.19 -2.11 10.29
CA LYS A 123 -16.61 -2.95 9.17
C LYS A 123 -17.44 -2.12 8.22
N PHE A 124 -17.29 -2.37 6.93
CA PHE A 124 -18.10 -1.77 5.88
C PHE A 124 -18.50 -2.81 4.86
N THR A 125 -19.59 -2.53 4.16
CA THR A 125 -20.03 -3.32 3.00
C THR A 125 -19.98 -2.42 1.77
N ILE A 126 -19.39 -2.94 0.70
CA ILE A 126 -19.32 -2.27 -0.60
C ILE A 126 -19.98 -3.12 -1.67
N ASP A 127 -20.47 -2.42 -2.69
CA ASP A 127 -20.90 -3.03 -3.94
C ASP A 127 -20.05 -2.50 -5.10
N LEU A 128 -19.26 -3.38 -5.70
CA LEU A 128 -18.31 -3.09 -6.77
C LEU A 128 -18.89 -3.54 -8.13
N PRO A 129 -18.66 -2.78 -9.21
CA PRO A 129 -19.10 -3.17 -10.56
C PRO A 129 -18.20 -4.25 -11.19
N TYR A 130 -17.30 -4.84 -10.39
CA TYR A 130 -16.34 -5.85 -10.80
C TYR A 130 -16.11 -6.95 -9.75
N GLU A 131 -15.57 -8.07 -10.22
CA GLU A 131 -14.97 -9.12 -9.41
C GLU A 131 -13.60 -9.45 -10.01
N LEU A 132 -12.57 -9.46 -9.18
CA LEU A 132 -11.19 -9.76 -9.52
C LEU A 132 -10.76 -11.04 -8.83
N ASN A 133 -10.04 -11.91 -9.55
CA ASN A 133 -9.39 -13.04 -8.93
C ASN A 133 -8.27 -12.58 -8.00
N GLY A 134 -7.44 -11.62 -8.42
CA GLY A 134 -6.33 -11.10 -7.61
C GLY A 134 -5.47 -12.20 -7.01
N TRP A 135 -5.28 -12.12 -5.69
CA TRP A 135 -4.56 -13.12 -4.87
C TRP A 135 -5.48 -14.19 -4.24
N SER A 136 -6.78 -14.21 -4.55
CA SER A 136 -7.74 -15.11 -3.88
C SER A 136 -7.41 -16.60 -4.04
N ASN A 137 -6.84 -16.98 -5.19
CA ASN A 137 -6.35 -18.33 -5.49
C ASN A 137 -4.87 -18.54 -5.12
N GLY A 138 -4.33 -17.72 -4.22
CA GLY A 138 -3.00 -17.95 -3.65
C GLY A 138 -2.98 -19.14 -2.70
N GLN A 139 -1.79 -19.63 -2.36
CA GLN A 139 -1.56 -20.55 -1.25
C GLN A 139 -1.67 -19.81 0.09
N ASP A 140 -1.84 -20.54 1.19
CA ASP A 140 -1.76 -19.96 2.53
C ASP A 140 -0.31 -20.02 3.00
N LEU A 141 0.40 -18.91 2.89
CA LEU A 141 1.82 -18.78 3.21
C LEU A 141 2.09 -18.95 4.71
N ARG A 142 1.08 -18.85 5.58
CA ARG A 142 1.23 -19.11 7.02
C ARG A 142 1.44 -20.60 7.32
N LYS A 143 1.07 -21.47 6.38
CA LYS A 143 1.26 -22.93 6.47
C LYS A 143 2.62 -23.38 5.96
N TRP A 144 3.41 -22.47 5.38
CA TRP A 144 4.78 -22.76 4.96
C TRP A 144 5.72 -22.79 6.15
N ASP A 145 6.79 -23.56 6.03
CA ASP A 145 7.94 -23.40 6.91
C ASP A 145 8.51 -21.99 6.77
N LYS A 146 8.68 -21.29 7.90
CA LYS A 146 9.02 -19.86 7.94
C LYS A 146 10.37 -19.58 7.28
N ASP A 147 11.36 -20.44 7.52
CA ASP A 147 12.72 -20.24 6.98
C ASP A 147 12.78 -20.55 5.49
N LYS A 148 12.07 -21.59 5.03
CA LYS A 148 11.93 -21.89 3.60
C LYS A 148 11.23 -20.74 2.87
N LEU A 149 10.12 -20.24 3.40
CA LEU A 149 9.41 -19.10 2.80
C LEU A 149 10.31 -17.86 2.75
N LYS A 150 10.96 -17.52 3.86
CA LYS A 150 11.87 -16.37 3.93
C LYS A 150 13.00 -16.45 2.91
N LYS A 151 13.66 -17.61 2.79
CA LYS A 151 14.70 -17.84 1.77
C LYS A 151 14.16 -17.66 0.35
N LYS A 152 12.97 -18.18 0.07
CA LYS A 152 12.32 -18.05 -1.25
C LYS A 152 11.99 -16.60 -1.59
N VAL A 153 11.44 -15.85 -0.64
CA VAL A 153 11.12 -14.42 -0.82
C VAL A 153 12.38 -13.60 -1.05
N ILE A 154 13.43 -13.81 -0.25
CA ILE A 154 14.72 -13.12 -0.42
C ILE A 154 15.33 -13.43 -1.78
N ALA A 155 15.30 -14.68 -2.24
CA ALA A 155 15.80 -15.04 -3.56
C ALA A 155 15.02 -14.33 -4.68
N TYR A 156 13.69 -14.20 -4.54
CA TYR A 156 12.88 -13.44 -5.49
C TYR A 156 13.24 -11.95 -5.49
N TYR A 157 13.39 -11.32 -4.32
CA TYR A 157 13.80 -9.92 -4.23
C TYR A 157 15.21 -9.69 -4.79
N LYS A 158 16.16 -10.61 -4.59
CA LYS A 158 17.49 -10.54 -5.23
C LYS A 158 17.40 -10.57 -6.75
N LYS A 159 16.55 -11.44 -7.30
CA LYS A 159 16.27 -11.45 -8.75
C LYS A 159 15.71 -10.11 -9.23
N LEU A 160 14.73 -9.53 -8.53
CA LEU A 160 14.17 -8.22 -8.90
C LEU A 160 15.23 -7.11 -8.81
N TRP A 161 16.02 -7.12 -7.74
CA TRP A 161 17.13 -6.19 -7.54
C TRP A 161 18.12 -6.24 -8.71
N GLU A 162 18.53 -7.43 -9.16
CA GLU A 162 19.45 -7.58 -10.28
C GLU A 162 18.86 -7.06 -11.59
N ILE A 163 17.58 -7.31 -11.84
CA ILE A 163 16.85 -6.82 -13.03
C ILE A 163 16.84 -5.29 -13.05
N LEU A 164 16.41 -4.68 -11.94
CA LEU A 164 16.35 -3.22 -11.79
C LEU A 164 17.75 -2.61 -11.88
N ASN A 165 18.75 -3.20 -11.20
CA ASN A 165 20.12 -2.69 -11.19
C ASN A 165 20.78 -2.77 -12.58
N LYS A 166 20.43 -3.77 -13.38
CA LYS A 166 20.85 -3.88 -14.79
C LYS A 166 20.06 -2.95 -15.72
N GLY A 167 19.00 -2.31 -15.24
CA GLY A 167 18.07 -1.52 -16.05
C GLY A 167 17.33 -2.37 -17.09
N ASP A 168 17.08 -3.65 -16.79
CA ASP A 168 16.37 -4.57 -17.69
C ASP A 168 14.85 -4.32 -17.58
N VAL A 169 14.42 -3.25 -18.23
CA VAL A 169 13.03 -2.80 -18.21
C VAL A 169 12.07 -3.80 -18.86
N ASP A 170 12.52 -4.60 -19.82
CA ASP A 170 11.65 -5.56 -20.50
C ASP A 170 11.35 -6.75 -19.59
N GLN A 171 12.36 -7.26 -18.89
CA GLN A 171 12.13 -8.30 -17.88
C GLN A 171 11.31 -7.78 -16.71
N TRP A 172 11.56 -6.54 -16.25
CA TRP A 172 10.77 -5.90 -15.21
C TRP A 172 9.28 -5.80 -15.62
N GLN A 173 8.99 -5.20 -16.77
CA GLN A 173 7.61 -5.04 -17.25
C GLN A 173 6.89 -6.37 -17.42
N LYS A 174 7.59 -7.42 -17.88
CA LYS A 174 7.01 -8.76 -17.96
C LYS A 174 6.55 -9.28 -16.59
N LEU A 175 7.31 -9.01 -15.53
CA LEU A 175 7.00 -9.45 -14.17
C LEU A 175 5.85 -8.64 -13.53
N VAL A 176 5.81 -7.32 -13.77
CA VAL A 176 4.81 -6.43 -13.15
C VAL A 176 3.51 -6.29 -13.94
N LYS A 177 3.46 -6.75 -15.19
CA LYS A 177 2.31 -6.63 -16.10
C LYS A 177 0.97 -6.96 -15.43
N LYS A 178 0.89 -8.11 -14.74
CA LYS A 178 -0.37 -8.52 -14.08
C LYS A 178 -0.81 -7.51 -13.02
N SER A 179 0.11 -7.02 -12.19
CA SER A 179 -0.20 -6.01 -11.19
C SER A 179 -0.65 -4.69 -11.84
N GLN A 180 0.00 -4.26 -12.92
CA GLN A 180 -0.37 -3.03 -13.64
C GLN A 180 -1.76 -3.13 -14.27
N GLU A 181 -2.07 -4.27 -14.90
CA GLU A 181 -3.38 -4.52 -15.52
C GLU A 181 -4.50 -4.55 -14.47
N GLU A 182 -4.29 -5.22 -13.32
CA GLU A 182 -5.29 -5.21 -12.24
C GLU A 182 -5.44 -3.81 -11.63
N THR A 183 -4.35 -3.09 -11.40
CA THR A 183 -4.38 -1.72 -10.89
C THR A 183 -5.15 -0.78 -11.81
N ALA A 184 -4.83 -0.78 -13.11
CA ALA A 184 -5.56 0.02 -14.08
C ALA A 184 -7.05 -0.34 -14.11
N PHE A 185 -7.37 -1.63 -13.99
CA PHE A 185 -8.75 -2.10 -13.99
C PHE A 185 -9.54 -1.61 -12.77
N PHE A 186 -9.05 -1.77 -11.53
CA PHE A 186 -9.79 -1.36 -10.33
C PHE A 186 -9.77 0.15 -10.06
N ASN A 187 -8.81 0.87 -10.64
CA ASN A 187 -8.75 2.35 -10.62
C ASN A 187 -9.48 3.00 -11.79
N TYR A 188 -10.07 2.19 -12.69
CA TYR A 188 -10.73 2.67 -13.91
C TYR A 188 -9.83 3.58 -14.76
N SER A 189 -8.53 3.30 -14.77
CA SER A 189 -7.56 4.03 -15.56
C SER A 189 -7.69 3.66 -17.03
N ASP A 190 -7.64 4.67 -17.90
CA ASP A 190 -7.59 4.44 -19.33
C ASP A 190 -6.21 3.91 -19.79
N LYS A 191 -6.16 3.49 -21.05
CA LYS A 191 -4.93 2.94 -21.65
C LYS A 191 -3.83 3.98 -21.82
N GLU A 192 -4.18 5.25 -22.02
CA GLU A 192 -3.21 6.32 -22.22
C GLU A 192 -2.47 6.60 -20.92
N TYR A 193 -3.20 6.68 -19.81
CA TYR A 193 -2.66 6.76 -18.46
C TYR A 193 -1.73 5.58 -18.15
N LEU A 194 -2.18 4.34 -18.41
CA LEU A 194 -1.36 3.16 -18.17
C LEU A 194 -0.08 3.16 -19.02
N ASN A 195 -0.17 3.50 -20.30
CA ASN A 195 0.98 3.58 -21.19
C ASN A 195 1.97 4.66 -20.75
N LYS A 196 1.47 5.82 -20.29
CA LYS A 196 2.28 6.89 -19.73
C LYS A 196 3.01 6.42 -18.47
N TYR A 197 2.29 5.81 -17.53
CA TYR A 197 2.89 5.24 -16.31
C TYR A 197 3.99 4.22 -16.62
N ILE A 198 3.74 3.28 -17.54
CA ILE A 198 4.73 2.29 -17.97
C ILE A 198 5.95 3.00 -18.59
N LYS A 199 5.74 4.01 -19.42
CA LYS A 199 6.83 4.77 -20.05
C LYS A 199 7.68 5.49 -19.01
N GLU A 200 7.06 6.22 -18.09
CA GLU A 200 7.75 6.98 -17.04
C GLU A 200 8.56 6.05 -16.12
N GLU A 201 7.99 4.91 -15.72
CA GLU A 201 8.71 3.91 -14.92
C GLU A 201 9.93 3.33 -15.65
N LYS A 202 9.81 3.08 -16.97
CA LYS A 202 10.96 2.62 -17.76
C LYS A 202 12.07 3.67 -17.80
N GLU A 203 11.69 4.94 -18.00
CA GLU A 203 12.63 6.06 -18.03
C GLU A 203 13.33 6.22 -16.68
N GLU A 204 12.61 6.12 -15.57
CA GLU A 204 13.15 6.17 -14.20
C GLU A 204 14.17 5.05 -13.95
N ILE A 205 13.82 3.80 -14.26
CA ILE A 205 14.72 2.64 -14.09
C ILE A 205 16.01 2.81 -14.90
N ILE A 206 15.90 3.31 -16.14
CA ILE A 206 17.06 3.48 -17.05
C ILE A 206 17.94 4.64 -16.59
N LYS A 207 17.35 5.77 -16.19
CA LYS A 207 18.05 7.00 -15.79
C LYS A 207 19.11 6.70 -14.73
N ASP A 208 18.73 5.95 -13.70
CA ASP A 208 19.56 5.65 -12.54
C ASP A 208 20.01 4.17 -12.50
N LYS A 209 20.11 3.53 -13.67
CA LYS A 209 20.66 2.17 -13.79
C LYS A 209 22.00 2.04 -13.07
N GLY A 210 22.17 0.94 -12.34
CA GLY A 210 23.38 0.64 -11.56
C GLY A 210 23.39 1.24 -10.15
N MET A 211 22.35 2.01 -9.79
CA MET A 211 22.27 2.72 -8.50
C MET A 211 21.29 2.09 -7.51
N MET A 212 21.00 0.79 -7.65
CA MET A 212 20.19 0.11 -6.62
C MET A 212 20.95 0.08 -5.29
N ALA A 213 20.30 0.53 -4.23
CA ALA A 213 20.78 0.43 -2.86
C ALA A 213 20.98 -1.03 -2.45
N ALA A 214 21.80 -1.28 -1.42
CA ALA A 214 21.95 -2.62 -0.89
C ALA A 214 20.59 -3.18 -0.43
N LEU A 215 20.31 -4.45 -0.75
CA LEU A 215 19.13 -5.14 -0.28
C LEU A 215 19.35 -5.54 1.20
N GLU A 216 18.99 -4.66 2.13
CA GLU A 216 19.22 -4.80 3.58
C GLU A 216 18.13 -4.14 4.45
N ASP A 217 18.27 -4.24 5.78
CA ASP A 217 17.35 -3.79 6.85
C ASP A 217 15.86 -4.03 6.57
N TYR A 218 15.52 -5.25 6.19
CA TYR A 218 14.15 -5.64 5.91
C TYR A 218 13.64 -6.76 6.81
N GLU A 219 12.32 -6.78 6.94
CA GLU A 219 11.57 -7.88 7.53
C GLU A 219 10.57 -8.43 6.51
N MET A 220 10.26 -9.72 6.63
CA MET A 220 9.24 -10.35 5.79
C MET A 220 7.87 -10.14 6.43
N LYS A 221 6.95 -9.55 5.67
CA LYS A 221 5.55 -9.38 6.05
C LYS A 221 4.65 -10.31 5.27
N ILE A 222 3.63 -10.83 5.94
CA ILE A 222 2.56 -11.62 5.35
C ILE A 222 1.27 -10.83 5.56
N TYR A 223 0.50 -10.68 4.50
CA TYR A 223 -0.76 -9.92 4.46
C TYR A 223 -1.89 -10.72 3.85
N ALA A 224 -3.08 -10.12 3.83
CA ALA A 224 -4.28 -10.66 3.19
C ALA A 224 -4.62 -12.07 3.69
N ASP A 225 -4.60 -12.28 5.01
CA ASP A 225 -4.86 -13.60 5.61
C ASP A 225 -3.94 -14.71 5.06
N GLY A 226 -2.65 -14.40 4.89
CA GLY A 226 -1.67 -15.38 4.43
C GLY A 226 -1.51 -15.50 2.92
N ARG A 227 -2.19 -14.67 2.12
CA ARG A 227 -2.16 -14.78 0.64
C ARG A 227 -1.08 -13.91 -0.01
N LEU A 228 -0.60 -12.88 0.68
CA LEU A 228 0.42 -11.97 0.19
C LEU A 228 1.67 -12.03 1.06
N VAL A 229 2.84 -11.83 0.45
CA VAL A 229 4.13 -11.69 1.13
C VAL A 229 5.00 -10.62 0.46
N CYS A 230 5.72 -9.86 1.26
CA CYS A 230 6.70 -8.86 0.81
C CYS A 230 7.85 -8.72 1.81
N LEU A 231 8.90 -8.01 1.40
CA LEU A 231 9.91 -7.45 2.29
C LEU A 231 9.64 -5.95 2.47
N GLU A 232 9.76 -5.48 3.70
CA GLU A 232 9.60 -4.07 4.07
C GLU A 232 10.78 -3.62 4.94
N ARG A 233 11.23 -2.38 4.77
CA ARG A 233 12.27 -1.76 5.58
C ARG A 233 11.82 -1.69 7.04
N SER A 234 12.62 -2.25 7.95
CA SER A 234 12.24 -2.41 9.36
C SER A 234 12.56 -1.20 10.23
N ASN A 235 13.60 -0.45 9.87
CA ASN A 235 14.16 0.63 10.68
C ASN A 235 13.80 2.00 10.11
N HIS A 236 13.57 2.97 11.01
CA HIS A 236 13.47 4.37 10.64
C HIS A 236 14.79 4.86 10.05
N THR A 237 14.77 5.22 8.76
CA THR A 237 15.88 5.86 8.06
C THR A 237 15.31 7.16 7.50
N LYS A 238 15.58 8.29 8.16
CA LYS A 238 14.89 9.56 7.90
C LYS A 238 15.48 10.39 6.76
N GLN A 239 16.67 10.03 6.31
CA GLN A 239 17.35 10.69 5.20
C GLN A 239 17.85 9.63 4.23
N VAL A 240 17.47 9.77 2.97
CA VAL A 240 17.78 8.80 1.91
C VAL A 240 18.32 9.58 0.73
N ASN A 241 19.58 9.36 0.37
CA ASN A 241 20.23 9.98 -0.79
C ASN A 241 19.97 11.49 -0.96
N GLY A 242 20.09 12.24 0.15
CA GLY A 242 19.96 13.71 0.16
C GLY A 242 18.53 14.25 0.29
N ILE A 243 17.52 13.41 0.51
CA ILE A 243 16.14 13.85 0.80
C ILE A 243 15.67 13.40 2.18
N ASP A 244 14.87 14.24 2.86
CA ASP A 244 14.18 13.88 4.10
C ASP A 244 12.98 12.98 3.77
N TRP A 245 13.16 11.68 3.95
CA TRP A 245 12.14 10.67 3.70
C TRP A 245 12.33 9.50 4.67
N ASP A 246 11.35 9.26 5.54
CA ASP A 246 11.37 8.13 6.49
C ASP A 246 10.86 6.85 5.83
N ILE A 247 11.80 6.05 5.31
CA ILE A 247 11.52 4.84 4.51
C ILE A 247 11.13 3.60 5.34
N LYS A 248 10.77 3.74 6.62
CA LYS A 248 10.26 2.58 7.38
C LYS A 248 8.95 2.09 6.77
N GLY A 249 8.84 0.79 6.50
CA GLY A 249 7.69 0.17 5.85
C GLY A 249 7.78 0.15 4.32
N GLU A 250 8.72 0.89 3.73
CA GLU A 250 8.92 0.92 2.28
C GLU A 250 9.55 -0.39 1.76
N SER A 251 9.45 -0.61 0.45
CA SER A 251 10.19 -1.68 -0.21
C SER A 251 11.70 -1.49 -0.05
N PRO A 252 12.47 -2.56 0.22
CA PRO A 252 13.93 -2.48 0.22
C PRO A 252 14.51 -2.46 -1.21
N LEU A 253 13.68 -2.51 -2.26
CA LEU A 253 14.09 -2.26 -3.63
C LEU A 253 14.13 -0.74 -3.86
N ILE A 254 15.22 -0.11 -3.45
CA ILE A 254 15.45 1.34 -3.56
C ILE A 254 16.49 1.62 -4.63
N GLN A 255 16.22 2.55 -5.52
CA GLN A 255 17.17 3.08 -6.50
C GLN A 255 17.52 4.51 -6.12
N TYR A 256 18.80 4.80 -5.98
CA TYR A 256 19.29 6.14 -5.71
C TYR A 256 19.45 6.94 -6.99
N GLY A 257 18.95 8.18 -6.98
CA GLY A 257 19.19 9.12 -8.06
C GLY A 257 20.66 9.53 -8.11
N LYS A 258 21.25 9.62 -9.30
CA LYS A 258 22.65 10.08 -9.48
C LYS A 258 22.89 11.50 -8.97
N GLU A 259 21.87 12.35 -9.02
CA GLU A 259 21.92 13.76 -8.61
C GLU A 259 21.22 14.00 -7.26
N GLY A 260 20.86 12.94 -6.54
CA GLY A 260 20.06 12.98 -5.32
C GLY A 260 18.63 12.47 -5.53
N GLY A 261 17.94 12.21 -4.41
CA GLY A 261 16.61 11.60 -4.40
C GLY A 261 16.65 10.07 -4.53
N ALA A 262 15.51 9.43 -4.40
CA ALA A 262 15.41 7.98 -4.49
C ALA A 262 14.02 7.54 -4.95
N ALA A 263 13.96 6.38 -5.58
CA ALA A 263 12.75 5.70 -6.00
C ALA A 263 12.63 4.34 -5.33
N THR A 264 11.42 3.92 -5.00
CA THR A 264 11.13 2.57 -4.48
C THR A 264 10.33 1.77 -5.48
N PHE A 265 10.62 0.46 -5.54
CA PHE A 265 9.88 -0.50 -6.35
C PHE A 265 9.13 -1.48 -5.44
N PRO A 266 7.98 -1.09 -4.86
CA PRO A 266 7.18 -1.97 -4.03
C PRO A 266 6.60 -3.14 -4.82
N VAL A 267 6.60 -4.31 -4.18
CA VAL A 267 5.98 -5.53 -4.69
C VAL A 267 5.36 -6.30 -3.54
N LYS A 268 4.11 -6.74 -3.73
CA LYS A 268 3.46 -7.75 -2.90
C LYS A 268 3.27 -9.00 -3.77
N LEU A 269 3.83 -10.10 -3.31
CA LEU A 269 3.88 -11.37 -4.03
C LEU A 269 2.76 -12.27 -3.54
N TYR A 270 2.13 -13.01 -4.43
CA TYR A 270 1.35 -14.20 -4.05
C TYR A 270 1.90 -15.42 -4.77
N LEU A 271 1.72 -16.58 -4.14
CA LEU A 271 2.08 -17.87 -4.72
C LEU A 271 0.79 -18.56 -5.17
N PRO A 272 0.51 -18.71 -6.48
CA PRO A 272 -0.71 -19.36 -6.94
C PRO A 272 -0.82 -20.80 -6.43
N GLN A 273 -2.05 -21.27 -6.23
CA GLN A 273 -2.31 -22.67 -5.91
C GLN A 273 -1.74 -23.58 -7.01
N GLY A 274 -0.98 -24.60 -6.62
CA GLY A 274 -0.35 -25.53 -7.58
C GLY A 274 0.89 -24.99 -8.31
N SER A 275 1.37 -23.79 -7.97
CA SER A 275 2.60 -23.19 -8.50
C SER A 275 3.68 -23.11 -7.43
N ASP A 276 4.95 -23.20 -7.85
CA ASP A 276 6.10 -22.80 -7.01
C ASP A 276 6.68 -21.44 -7.42
N GLU A 277 6.07 -20.73 -8.38
CA GLU A 277 6.53 -19.42 -8.84
C GLU A 277 5.68 -18.28 -8.29
N PHE A 278 6.34 -17.29 -7.69
CA PHE A 278 5.70 -16.07 -7.22
C PHE A 278 5.26 -15.19 -8.39
N VAL A 279 4.12 -14.51 -8.18
CA VAL A 279 3.59 -13.51 -9.09
C VAL A 279 3.42 -12.18 -8.33
N ILE A 280 3.89 -11.08 -8.93
CA ILE A 280 3.68 -9.74 -8.41
C ILE A 280 2.23 -9.35 -8.70
N ILE A 281 1.46 -9.04 -7.66
CA ILE A 281 0.02 -8.76 -7.79
C ILE A 281 -0.37 -7.38 -7.30
N ARG A 282 0.41 -6.76 -6.39
CA ARG A 282 0.27 -5.37 -5.98
C ARG A 282 1.64 -4.70 -5.84
N ARG A 283 1.67 -3.37 -5.92
CA ARG A 283 2.88 -2.53 -5.99
C ARG A 283 2.70 -1.18 -5.26
N TYR A 284 2.23 -1.27 -4.02
CA TYR A 284 2.14 -0.19 -3.04
C TYR A 284 2.58 -0.77 -1.69
#